data_AF-A0A1G9GVE0-F1
#
_entry.id   AF-A0A1G9GVE0-F1
#
_cell.length_a   1.000
_cell.length_b   1.000
_cell.length_c   1.000
_cell.angle_alpha   90.00
_cell.angle_beta   90.00
_cell.angle_gamma   90.00
#
_symmetry.space_group_name_H-M   'P 1'
#
loop_
_entity.id
_entity.type
_entity.pdbx_description
1 polymer ?
#
loop_
_entity_poly.entity_id
_entity_poly.type
_entity_poly.pdbx_seq_one_letter_code
_entity_poly.pdbx_strand_id
1 'polypeptide(L)'
;MLYAAALAADEPSRIGFIVSKSVGNAVVRNLVKRRLREAGALSLQKYGSGFAIVVRALPAAAGASWDQLLADYDAALETTMKRLGNRLPEAASPGSYETTQEGTPRA
;
A
#
# COMPACT_ATOMS: atom_id res chain seq x y z
N MET A 1 4.79 -1.30 11.77
CA MET A 1 5.62 -1.98 10.75
C MET A 1 4.79 -2.15 9.49
N LEU A 2 5.32 -1.81 8.32
CA LEU A 2 4.57 -1.74 7.06
C LEU A 2 5.28 -2.56 5.98
N TYR A 3 4.49 -3.33 5.22
CA TYR A 3 4.93 -4.10 4.06
C TYR A 3 4.21 -3.59 2.81
N ALA A 4 4.90 -3.52 1.68
CA ALA A 4 4.30 -3.16 0.41
C ALA A 4 4.81 -4.06 -0.72
N ALA A 5 3.96 -4.31 -1.69
CA ALA A 5 4.27 -4.99 -2.94
C ALA A 5 3.63 -4.23 -4.11
N ALA A 6 4.30 -4.24 -5.26
CA ALA A 6 3.73 -3.72 -6.51
C ALA A 6 2.75 -4.75 -7.08
N LEU A 7 1.63 -4.26 -7.59
CA LEU A 7 0.64 -5.01 -8.38
C LEU A 7 0.70 -4.50 -9.82
N ALA A 8 -0.09 -5.08 -10.72
CA ALA A 8 -0.25 -4.51 -12.07
C ALA A 8 -0.84 -3.09 -11.98
N ALA A 9 -0.43 -2.20 -12.89
CA ALA A 9 -0.80 -0.78 -12.85
C ALA A 9 -2.33 -0.53 -12.85
N ASP A 10 -3.07 -1.38 -13.56
CA ASP A 10 -4.54 -1.34 -13.64
C ASP A 10 -5.25 -2.04 -12.47
N GLU A 11 -4.52 -2.67 -11.55
CA GLU A 11 -5.13 -3.36 -10.41
C GLU A 11 -5.41 -2.38 -9.25
N PRO A 12 -6.60 -2.42 -8.62
CA PRO A 12 -6.89 -1.54 -7.50
C PRO A 12 -5.92 -1.75 -6.34
N SER A 13 -5.47 -0.65 -5.76
CA SER A 13 -4.62 -0.69 -4.56
C SER A 13 -5.40 -1.26 -3.38
N ARG A 14 -4.76 -2.16 -2.62
CA ARG A 14 -5.37 -2.87 -1.50
C ARG A 14 -4.57 -2.60 -0.23
N ILE A 15 -5.26 -2.26 0.86
CA ILE A 15 -4.64 -2.03 2.16
C ILE A 15 -5.22 -2.96 3.21
N GLY A 16 -4.36 -3.76 3.84
CA GLY A 16 -4.68 -4.67 4.92
C GLY A 16 -4.15 -4.19 6.27
N PHE A 17 -4.90 -4.46 7.35
CA PHE A 17 -4.51 -4.11 8.72
C PHE A 17 -4.46 -5.33 9.62
N ILE A 18 -3.31 -5.57 10.24
CA ILE A 18 -3.09 -6.65 11.21
C ILE A 18 -2.96 -6.02 12.61
N VAL A 19 -3.91 -6.33 13.48
CA VAL A 19 -3.92 -5.87 14.89
C VAL A 19 -3.99 -7.10 15.80
N SER A 20 -2.85 -7.48 16.39
CA SER A 20 -2.72 -8.67 17.24
C SER A 20 -3.28 -8.44 18.65
N LYS A 21 -3.51 -9.55 19.38
CA LYS A 21 -3.95 -9.53 20.79
C LYS A 21 -2.99 -8.74 21.70
N SER A 22 -1.70 -8.71 21.38
CA SER A 22 -0.67 -7.97 22.11
C SER A 22 -0.84 -6.45 22.10
N VAL A 23 -1.68 -5.90 21.22
CA VAL A 23 -2.01 -4.47 21.19
C VAL A 23 -3.01 -4.11 22.29
N GLY A 24 -3.89 -5.02 22.69
CA GLY A 24 -4.83 -4.77 23.76
C GLY A 24 -6.16 -5.49 23.59
N ASN A 25 -7.14 -5.07 24.39
CA ASN A 25 -8.50 -5.61 24.36
C ASN A 25 -9.22 -5.27 23.03
N ALA A 26 -10.42 -5.81 22.83
CA ALA A 26 -11.17 -5.59 21.58
C ALA A 26 -11.45 -4.10 21.29
N VAL A 27 -11.72 -3.29 22.32
CA VAL A 27 -12.02 -1.86 22.16
C VAL A 27 -10.79 -1.10 21.68
N VAL A 28 -9.63 -1.31 22.31
CA VAL A 28 -8.35 -0.69 21.91
C VAL A 28 -7.98 -1.13 20.50
N ARG A 29 -8.10 -2.43 20.18
CA ARG A 29 -7.80 -2.93 18.82
C ARG A 29 -8.73 -2.35 17.76
N ASN A 30 -10.02 -2.20 18.06
CA ASN A 30 -10.99 -1.60 17.15
C ASN A 30 -10.73 -0.11 16.94
N LEU A 31 -10.36 0.63 17.99
CA LEU A 31 -9.95 2.02 17.88
C LEU A 31 -8.72 2.17 16.98
N VAL A 32 -7.67 1.39 17.22
CA VAL A 32 -6.46 1.37 16.39
C VAL A 32 -6.80 1.01 14.96
N LYS A 33 -7.63 -0.02 14.73
CA LYS A 33 -8.05 -0.42 13.38
C LYS A 33 -8.84 0.68 12.65
N ARG A 34 -9.72 1.40 13.35
CA ARG A 34 -10.46 2.53 12.78
C ARG A 34 -9.52 3.66 12.37
N ARG A 35 -8.62 4.06 13.28
CA ARG A 35 -7.60 5.07 13.03
C ARG A 35 -6.70 4.70 11.84
N LEU A 36 -6.18 3.47 11.81
CA LEU A 36 -5.35 3.00 10.70
C LEU A 36 -6.10 2.98 9.36
N ARG A 37 -7.40 2.66 9.36
CA ARG A 37 -8.22 2.71 8.13
C ARG A 37 -8.31 4.12 7.57
N GLU A 38 -8.43 5.12 8.43
CA GLU A 38 -8.51 6.53 8.03
C GLU A 38 -7.18 7.01 7.47
N ALA A 39 -6.05 6.69 8.12
CA ALA A 39 -4.72 6.96 7.59
C ALA A 39 -4.47 6.26 6.23
N GLY A 40 -4.93 5.01 6.10
CA GLY A 40 -4.84 4.26 4.83
C GLY A 40 -5.69 4.86 3.71
N ALA A 41 -6.89 5.38 4.03
CA ALA A 41 -7.74 6.05 3.04
C ALA A 41 -7.08 7.32 2.49
N LEU A 42 -6.41 8.10 3.33
CA LEU A 42 -5.64 9.27 2.90
C LEU A 42 -4.48 8.88 1.98
N SER A 43 -3.80 7.77 2.29
CA SER A 43 -2.70 7.28 1.45
C SER A 43 -3.17 6.75 0.11
N LEU A 44 -4.32 6.08 0.05
CA LEU A 44 -4.88 5.58 -1.20
C LEU A 44 -5.15 6.74 -2.19
N GLN A 45 -5.61 7.89 -1.68
CA GLN A 45 -5.80 9.10 -2.49
C GLN A 45 -4.49 9.68 -3.03
N LYS A 46 -3.38 9.50 -2.30
CA LYS A 46 -2.07 10.05 -2.66
C LYS A 46 -1.29 9.18 -3.66
N TYR A 47 -1.35 7.85 -3.52
CA TYR A 47 -0.49 6.93 -4.27
C TYR A 47 -1.16 6.20 -5.44
N GLY A 48 -2.50 6.30 -5.59
CA GLY A 48 -3.22 5.72 -6.72
C GLY A 48 -3.32 4.19 -6.70
N SER A 49 -3.49 3.57 -7.87
CA SER A 49 -3.63 2.11 -8.08
C SER A 49 -2.27 1.38 -8.14
N GLY A 50 -2.30 0.05 -8.13
CA GLY A 50 -1.11 -0.77 -8.38
C GLY A 50 -0.27 -1.15 -7.14
N PHE A 51 -0.79 -1.03 -5.91
CA PHE A 51 -0.05 -1.41 -4.71
C PHE A 51 -0.84 -2.27 -3.71
N ALA A 52 -0.19 -3.30 -3.16
CA ALA A 52 -0.69 -4.05 -2.02
C ALA A 52 0.10 -3.64 -0.76
N ILE A 53 -0.58 -3.07 0.23
CA ILE A 53 0.03 -2.58 1.47
C ILE A 53 -0.55 -3.37 2.66
N VAL A 54 0.32 -3.83 3.55
CA VAL A 54 -0.08 -4.46 4.82
C VAL A 54 0.55 -3.74 5.99
N VAL A 55 -0.28 -3.27 6.91
CA VAL A 55 0.14 -2.55 8.11
C VAL A 55 -0.03 -3.44 9.33
N ARG A 56 1.07 -3.71 10.05
CA ARG A 56 1.06 -4.39 11.34
C ARG A 56 1.18 -3.38 12.46
N ALA A 57 0.14 -3.34 13.31
CA ALA A 57 0.14 -2.57 14.54
C ALA A 57 1.08 -3.22 15.57
N LEU A 58 1.97 -2.42 16.15
CA LEU A 58 2.84 -2.82 17.26
C LEU A 58 2.13 -2.52 18.59
N PRO A 59 2.52 -3.18 19.71
CA PRO A 59 1.92 -2.91 21.02
C PRO A 59 1.91 -1.42 21.42
N ALA A 60 2.91 -0.65 21.01
CA ALA A 60 2.99 0.79 21.25
C ALA A 60 1.80 1.59 20.66
N ALA A 61 1.16 1.09 19.59
CA ALA A 61 0.00 1.74 18.97
C ALA A 61 -1.23 1.83 19.89
N ALA A 62 -1.25 1.05 20.98
CA ALA A 62 -2.35 1.03 21.95
C ALA A 62 -2.50 2.35 22.71
N GLY A 63 -1.37 2.98 23.05
CA GLY A 63 -1.31 4.23 23.83
C GLY A 63 -1.02 5.47 22.99
N ALA A 64 -0.73 5.31 21.69
CA ALA A 64 -0.39 6.41 20.81
C ALA A 64 -1.59 7.36 20.60
N SER A 65 -1.31 8.66 20.57
CA SER A 65 -2.26 9.66 20.10
C SER A 65 -2.55 9.45 18.61
N TRP A 66 -3.60 10.11 18.09
CA TRP A 66 -3.89 10.07 16.66
C TRP A 66 -2.72 10.60 15.83
N ASP A 67 -2.19 11.77 16.21
CA ASP A 67 -1.11 12.42 15.47
C ASP A 67 0.17 11.58 15.48
N GLN A 68 0.50 10.94 16.61
CA GLN A 68 1.63 10.02 16.71
C GLN A 68 1.45 8.81 15.79
N LEU A 69 0.25 8.21 15.81
CA LEU A 69 -0.03 7.05 14.97
C LEU A 69 0.01 7.39 13.47
N LEU A 70 -0.48 8.57 13.10
CA LEU A 70 -0.46 9.06 11.73
C LEU A 70 0.97 9.34 11.27
N ALA A 71 1.76 10.05 12.07
CA ALA A 71 3.17 10.31 11.78
C ALA A 71 3.99 9.02 11.64
N ASP A 72 3.80 8.06 12.54
CA ASP A 72 4.46 6.74 12.48
C ASP A 72 4.06 5.96 11.21
N TYR A 73 2.79 6.05 10.83
CA TYR A 73 2.28 5.41 9.62
C TYR A 73 2.87 6.05 8.35
N ASP A 74 2.87 7.37 8.25
CA ASP A 74 3.39 8.11 7.10
C ASP A 74 4.89 7.89 6.94
N ALA A 75 5.66 7.95 8.03
CA ALA A 75 7.10 7.68 8.01
C ALA A 75 7.41 6.24 7.56
N ALA A 76 6.64 5.27 8.05
CA ALA A 76 6.78 3.87 7.64
C ALA A 76 6.40 3.66 6.17
N LEU A 77 5.35 4.34 5.70
CA LEU A 77 4.89 4.28 4.32
C LEU A 77 5.92 4.88 3.37
N GLU A 78 6.42 6.08 3.66
CA GLU A 78 7.43 6.74 2.85
C GLU A 78 8.69 5.88 2.72
N THR A 79 9.16 5.33 3.84
CA THR A 79 10.33 4.45 3.87
C THR A 79 10.11 3.19 3.03
N THR A 80 8.94 2.56 3.15
CA THR A 80 8.64 1.34 2.39
C THR A 80 8.42 1.63 0.91
N MET A 81 7.77 2.74 0.54
CA MET A 81 7.58 3.13 -0.85
C MET A 81 8.91 3.48 -1.52
N LYS A 82 9.82 4.19 -0.83
CA LYS A 82 11.19 4.41 -1.31
C LYS A 82 11.92 3.09 -1.55
N ARG A 83 11.79 2.13 -0.63
CA ARG A 83 12.37 0.79 -0.80
C ARG A 83 11.75 0.00 -1.94
N LEU A 84 10.45 0.17 -2.21
CA LEU A 84 9.76 -0.46 -3.33
C LEU A 84 10.20 0.15 -4.66
N GLY A 85 10.31 1.48 -4.75
CA GLY A 85 10.85 2.19 -5.91
C GLY A 85 12.28 1.77 -6.25
N ASN A 86 13.13 1.58 -5.24
CA ASN A 86 14.49 1.06 -5.43
C ASN A 86 14.54 -0.44 -5.77
N ARG A 87 13.43 -1.18 -5.63
CA ARG A 87 13.35 -2.63 -5.83
C ARG A 87 12.59 -3.05 -7.08
N LEU A 88 11.77 -2.18 -7.66
CA LEU A 88 11.24 -2.36 -9.01
C LEU A 88 12.46 -2.45 -9.94
N PRO A 89 12.76 -3.62 -10.53
CA PRO A 89 13.71 -3.66 -11.61
C PRO A 89 13.13 -2.79 -12.74
N GLU A 90 14.01 -2.21 -13.52
CA GLU A 90 13.79 -1.65 -14.85
C GLU A 90 13.18 -2.72 -15.78
N ALA A 91 11.94 -3.12 -15.51
CA ALA A 91 11.23 -4.20 -16.18
C ALA A 91 9.77 -3.79 -16.47
N ALA A 92 9.54 -2.48 -16.55
CA ALA A 92 8.36 -1.90 -17.15
C ALA A 92 8.78 -0.67 -17.98
N SER A 93 9.70 -0.87 -18.93
CA SER A 93 9.59 -0.13 -20.18
C SER A 93 8.20 -0.46 -20.74
N PRO A 94 7.33 0.52 -21.03
CA PRO A 94 6.10 0.23 -21.76
C PRO A 94 6.52 -0.30 -23.13
N GLY A 95 6.44 -1.63 -23.28
CA GLY A 95 6.59 -2.30 -24.55
C GLY A 95 5.62 -1.66 -25.53
N SER A 96 6.18 -1.23 -26.66
CA SER A 96 5.47 -0.82 -27.85
C SER A 96 4.29 -1.74 -28.13
N TYR A 97 3.07 -1.23 -28.01
CA TYR A 97 1.94 -1.77 -28.74
C TYR A 97 2.04 -1.29 -30.19
N GLU A 98 3.08 -1.75 -30.90
CA GLU A 98 3.00 -1.83 -32.36
C GLU A 98 2.04 -2.98 -32.69
N THR A 99 0.75 -2.66 -32.73
CA THR A 99 -0.17 -3.44 -33.57
C THR A 99 0.16 -3.09 -35.01
N THR A 100 1.13 -3.82 -35.57
CA THR A 100 1.28 -3.97 -37.01
C THR A 100 0.08 -4.81 -37.48
N GLN A 101 -0.98 -4.14 -37.96
CA GLN A 101 -1.94 -4.79 -38.85
C GLN A 101 -1.28 -4.95 -40.22
N GLU A 102 -0.56 -6.06 -40.41
CA GLU A 102 -0.16 -6.50 -41.74
C GLU A 102 -1.38 -7.12 -42.44
N GLY A 103 -1.89 -6.38 -43.42
CA GLY A 103 -2.87 -6.88 -44.37
C GLY A 103 -2.27 -7.99 -45.24
N THR A 104 -2.92 -9.14 -45.27
CA THR A 104 -2.69 -10.15 -46.32
C THR A 104 -3.64 -9.84 -47.48
N PRO A 105 -3.15 -9.52 -48.69
CA PRO A 105 -4.01 -9.39 -49.86
C PRO A 105 -4.39 -10.80 -50.36
N ARG A 106 -5.67 -11.00 -50.59
CA ARG A 106 -6.21 -12.21 -51.23
C ARG A 106 -6.25 -11.97 -52.74
N ALA A 107 -5.46 -12.75 -53.49
CA ALA A 107 -5.63 -12.96 -54.92
C ALA A 107 -6.48 -14.22 -55.16
#